data_AF-T1BZ80-F1
#
_entry.id   AF-T1BZ80-F1
#
_cell.length_a   1.000
_cell.length_b   1.000
_cell.length_c   1.000
_cell.angle_alpha   90.00
_cell.angle_beta   90.00
_cell.angle_gamma   90.00
#
_symmetry.space_group_name_H-M   'P 1'
#
loop_
_entity.id
_entity.type
_entity.pdbx_description
1 polymer ?
#
loop_
_entity_poly.entity_id
_entity_poly.type
_entity_poly.pdbx_seq_one_letter_code
_entity_poly.pdbx_strand_id
1 'polypeptide(L)'
;TDFSFLGEEYARQLRLTPHGGIIVDQRGMTSIEGVFSGGDSTNMTHDLISAVRDGDTATLGILDYLNLMDRVNEEYLPLLDRWKKILSDGSEDGLCR
;
A
#
# COMPACT_ATOMS: atom_id res chain seq x y z
N THR A 1 1.71 5.77 -18.46
CA THR A 1 1.81 6.78 -17.40
C THR A 1 2.99 7.68 -17.68
N ASP A 2 2.83 9.00 -17.52
CA ASP A 2 3.93 9.96 -17.66
C ASP A 2 4.61 10.17 -16.29
N PHE A 3 5.93 10.00 -16.26
CA PHE A 3 6.77 10.15 -15.06
C PHE A 3 7.83 11.24 -15.20
N SER A 4 7.69 12.11 -16.21
CA SER A 4 8.64 13.20 -16.50
C SER A 4 8.92 14.12 -15.31
N PHE A 5 7.94 14.26 -14.40
CA PHE A 5 8.06 15.07 -13.18
C PHE A 5 9.04 14.52 -12.13
N LEU A 6 9.36 13.22 -12.16
CA LEU A 6 10.28 12.61 -11.21
C LEU A 6 11.76 12.97 -11.49
N GLY A 7 12.05 13.55 -12.64
CA GLY A 7 13.41 13.71 -13.13
C GLY A 7 14.00 12.40 -13.64
N GLU A 8 15.05 12.50 -14.46
CA GLU A 8 15.60 11.33 -15.15
C GLU A 8 16.19 10.27 -14.21
N GLU A 9 16.74 10.69 -13.08
CA GLU A 9 17.36 9.79 -12.11
C GLU A 9 16.34 8.80 -11.55
N TYR A 10 15.24 9.31 -10.99
CA TYR A 10 14.19 8.49 -10.40
C TYR A 10 13.37 7.76 -11.47
N ALA A 11 13.14 8.37 -12.63
CA ALA A 11 12.46 7.70 -13.73
C ALA A 11 13.19 6.44 -14.21
N ARG A 12 14.54 6.42 -14.18
CA ARG A 12 15.32 5.21 -14.52
C ARG A 12 15.30 4.15 -13.43
N GLN A 13 15.13 4.56 -12.16
CA GLN A 13 15.07 3.63 -11.03
C GLN A 13 13.69 2.98 -10.91
N LEU A 14 12.63 3.67 -11.32
CA LEU A 14 11.25 3.17 -11.26
C LEU A 14 11.03 1.98 -12.20
N ARG A 15 10.71 0.81 -11.64
CA ARG A 15 10.41 -0.39 -12.40
C ARG A 15 8.94 -0.42 -12.79
N LEU A 16 8.69 -0.68 -14.08
CA LEU A 16 7.35 -0.76 -14.65
C LEU A 16 7.11 -2.13 -15.29
N THR A 17 5.85 -2.55 -15.34
CA THR A 17 5.39 -3.67 -16.16
C THR A 17 5.45 -3.29 -17.65
N PRO A 18 5.36 -4.26 -18.59
CA PRO A 18 5.30 -3.96 -20.02
C PRO A 18 4.16 -3.00 -20.41
N HIS A 19 3.10 -2.92 -19.60
CA HIS A 19 1.96 -2.03 -19.81
C HIS A 19 2.09 -0.68 -19.09
N GLY A 20 3.23 -0.41 -18.45
CA GLY A 20 3.50 0.86 -17.77
C GLY A 20 2.89 0.98 -16.37
N GLY A 21 2.46 -0.13 -15.77
CA GLY A 21 2.05 -0.18 -14.36
C GLY A 21 3.28 -0.24 -13.44
N ILE A 22 3.21 0.39 -12.28
CA ILE A 22 4.33 0.42 -11.33
C ILE A 22 4.48 -0.96 -10.69
N ILE A 23 5.71 -1.47 -10.61
CA ILE A 23 6.01 -2.72 -9.89
C ILE A 23 6.30 -2.38 -8.43
N VAL A 24 5.59 -3.04 -7.52
CA VAL A 24 5.78 -2.92 -6.07
C VAL A 24 6.07 -4.26 -5.40
N ASP A 25 6.62 -4.20 -4.20
CA ASP A 25 6.79 -5.35 -3.31
C ASP A 25 5.50 -5.66 -2.49
N GLN A 26 5.61 -6.60 -1.55
CA GLN A 26 4.48 -7.02 -0.69
C GLN A 26 3.97 -5.94 0.26
N ARG A 27 4.73 -4.87 0.47
CA ARG A 27 4.38 -3.72 1.32
C ARG A 27 3.91 -2.53 0.49
N GLY A 28 3.80 -2.68 -0.83
CA GLY A 28 3.46 -1.61 -1.76
C GLY A 28 4.61 -0.65 -2.07
N MET A 29 5.85 -0.96 -1.66
CA MET A 29 7.02 -0.13 -1.97
C MET A 29 7.48 -0.37 -3.41
N THR A 30 7.78 0.71 -4.12
CA THR A 30 8.32 0.64 -5.49
C THR A 30 9.81 0.25 -5.47
N SER A 31 10.46 0.28 -6.63
CA SER A 31 11.92 0.16 -6.69
C SER A 31 12.68 1.38 -6.17
N ILE A 32 12.00 2.49 -5.87
CA ILE A 32 12.56 3.67 -5.22
C ILE A 32 12.21 3.59 -3.74
N GLU A 33 13.24 3.59 -2.88
CA GLU A 33 13.07 3.50 -1.44
C GLU A 33 12.23 4.67 -0.90
N GLY A 34 11.27 4.37 -0.03
CA GLY A 34 10.36 5.36 0.55
C GLY A 34 9.23 5.82 -0.38
N VAL A 35 9.17 5.35 -1.62
CA VAL A 35 8.07 5.61 -2.56
C VAL A 35 7.18 4.39 -2.67
N PHE A 36 5.88 4.59 -2.49
CA PHE A 36 4.86 3.54 -2.48
C PHE A 36 3.79 3.79 -3.56
N SER A 37 3.16 2.72 -4.04
CA SER A 37 2.07 2.80 -5.03
C SER A 37 0.98 1.78 -4.72
N GLY A 38 -0.28 2.17 -4.95
CA GLY A 38 -1.44 1.32 -4.76
C GLY A 38 -2.51 1.57 -5.83
N GLY A 39 -3.44 0.62 -5.93
CA GLY A 39 -4.57 0.65 -6.86
C GLY A 39 -4.20 0.68 -8.32
N ASP A 40 -4.93 1.43 -9.14
CA ASP A 40 -4.86 1.34 -10.62
C ASP A 40 -3.48 1.69 -11.20
N SER A 41 -2.64 2.38 -10.44
CA SER A 41 -1.25 2.68 -10.84
C SER A 41 -0.35 1.44 -10.79
N THR A 42 -0.75 0.43 -10.04
CA THR A 42 0.03 -0.79 -9.72
C THR A 42 -0.69 -2.07 -10.17
N ASN A 43 -2.02 -2.08 -10.10
CA ASN A 43 -2.86 -3.24 -10.34
C ASN A 43 -3.65 -3.11 -11.65
N MET A 44 -3.65 -4.18 -12.43
CA MET A 44 -4.31 -4.26 -13.73
C MET A 44 -5.79 -4.65 -13.67
N THR A 45 -6.33 -5.06 -12.51
CA THR A 45 -7.75 -5.46 -12.42
C THR A 45 -8.71 -4.27 -12.52
N HIS A 46 -8.24 -3.06 -12.19
CA HIS A 46 -9.00 -1.82 -12.29
C HIS A 46 -10.36 -1.83 -11.57
N ASP A 47 -10.43 -2.55 -10.44
CA ASP A 47 -11.62 -2.66 -9.62
C ASP A 47 -11.44 -1.93 -8.28
N LEU A 48 -12.54 -1.37 -7.77
CA LEU A 48 -12.55 -0.59 -6.54
C LEU A 48 -12.01 -1.36 -5.34
N ILE A 49 -12.31 -2.65 -5.23
CA ILE A 49 -11.96 -3.46 -4.06
C ILE A 49 -10.45 -3.65 -4.02
N SER A 50 -9.85 -4.04 -5.14
CA SER A 50 -8.41 -4.17 -5.29
C SER A 50 -7.72 -2.83 -5.09
N ALA A 51 -8.27 -1.74 -5.62
CA ALA A 51 -7.71 -0.41 -5.42
C ALA A 51 -7.65 0.01 -3.95
N VAL A 52 -8.73 -0.24 -3.19
CA VAL A 52 -8.79 0.02 -1.75
C VAL A 52 -7.82 -0.88 -0.99
N ARG A 53 -7.78 -2.18 -1.28
CA ARG A 53 -6.87 -3.14 -0.63
C ARG A 53 -5.39 -2.76 -0.85
N ASP A 54 -5.04 -2.42 -2.07
CA ASP A 54 -3.67 -2.08 -2.43
C ASP A 54 -3.27 -0.72 -1.81
N GLY A 55 -4.22 0.22 -1.68
CA GLY A 55 -4.03 1.47 -0.94
C GLY A 55 -3.82 1.27 0.56
N ASP A 56 -4.55 0.35 1.18
CA ASP A 56 -4.34 -0.04 2.58
C ASP A 56 -2.94 -0.65 2.77
N THR A 57 -2.55 -1.58 1.89
CA THR A 57 -1.22 -2.21 1.91
C THR A 57 -0.10 -1.16 1.81
N ALA A 58 -0.20 -0.23 0.86
CA ALA A 58 0.77 0.86 0.70
C ALA A 58 0.82 1.77 1.94
N THR A 59 -0.33 2.06 2.56
CA THR A 59 -0.40 2.88 3.79
C THR A 59 0.29 2.19 4.96
N LEU A 60 0.04 0.89 5.16
CA LEU A 60 0.72 0.10 6.18
C LEU A 60 2.22 0.04 5.93
N GLY A 61 2.65 -0.11 4.67
CA GLY A 61 4.06 -0.05 4.28
C GLY A 61 4.72 1.28 4.62
N ILE A 62 4.04 2.41 4.38
CA ILE A 62 4.51 3.76 4.76
C ILE A 62 4.65 3.88 6.27
N LEU A 63 3.65 3.44 7.03
CA LEU A 63 3.67 3.51 8.50
C LEU A 63 4.80 2.68 9.10
N ASP A 64 5.05 1.49 8.54
CA ASP A 64 6.17 0.64 8.94
C ASP A 64 7.52 1.27 8.57
N TYR A 65 7.67 1.79 7.35
CA TYR A 65 8.89 2.47 6.88
C TYR A 65 9.26 3.69 7.71
N LEU A 66 8.26 4.45 8.17
CA LEU A 66 8.46 5.61 9.03
C LEU A 66 8.56 5.26 10.53
N ASN A 67 8.51 3.96 10.89
CA ASN A 67 8.47 3.49 12.27
C ASN A 67 7.36 4.15 13.09
N LEU A 68 6.22 4.45 12.45
CA LEU A 68 5.09 5.10 13.09
C LEU A 68 4.21 4.10 13.82
N MET A 69 4.24 2.81 13.46
CA MET A 69 3.39 1.80 14.11
C MET A 69 3.55 1.73 15.63
N ASP A 70 4.75 1.97 16.16
CA ASP A 70 5.01 2.03 17.61
C ASP A 70 4.77 3.42 18.22
N ARG A 71 4.72 4.47 17.39
CA ARG A 71 4.61 5.88 17.80
C ARG A 71 3.22 6.48 17.60
N VAL A 72 2.32 5.76 16.93
CA VAL A 72 0.92 6.15 16.84
C VAL A 72 0.33 6.03 18.23
N ASN A 73 0.33 7.15 18.95
CA ASN A 73 -0.41 7.31 20.19
C ASN A 73 -1.90 7.04 19.88
N GLU A 74 -2.55 6.14 20.61
CA GLU A 74 -3.98 5.81 20.46
C GLU A 74 -4.88 7.07 20.43
N GLU A 75 -4.40 8.14 21.06
CA GLU A 75 -5.04 9.45 21.13
C GLU A 75 -5.25 10.13 19.76
N TYR A 76 -4.35 9.96 18.78
CA TYR A 76 -4.42 10.70 17.49
C TYR A 76 -5.02 9.89 16.34
N LEU A 77 -5.05 8.56 16.42
CA LEU A 77 -5.59 7.68 15.38
C LEU A 77 -6.48 6.56 15.97
N PRO A 78 -7.56 6.91 16.70
CA PRO A 78 -8.49 5.93 17.27
C PRO A 78 -9.21 5.06 16.22
N LEU A 79 -9.19 5.48 14.94
CA LEU A 79 -9.77 4.72 13.83
C LEU A 79 -8.97 3.46 13.47
N LEU A 80 -7.65 3.44 13.66
CA LEU A 80 -6.81 2.28 13.34
C LEU A 80 -7.07 1.11 14.30
N ASP A 81 -7.47 1.41 15.54
CA ASP A 81 -7.80 0.41 16.55
C ASP A 81 -9.10 -0.35 16.20
N ARG A 82 -10.06 0.34 15.55
CA ARG A 82 -11.28 -0.29 15.02
C ARG A 82 -10.98 -1.40 14.02
N TRP A 83 -9.95 -1.22 13.19
CA TRP A 83 -9.56 -2.19 12.17
C TRP A 83 -8.65 -3.29 12.73
N LYS A 84 -7.80 -3.00 13.73
CA LYS A 84 -7.05 -4.04 14.47
C LYS A 84 -8.00 -5.10 15.06
N LYS A 85 -9.11 -4.66 15.64
CA LYS A 85 -10.14 -5.57 16.20
C LYS A 85 -10.82 -6.43 15.13
N ILE A 86 -11.08 -5.88 13.95
CA ILE A 86 -11.66 -6.63 12.82
C ILE A 86 -10.68 -7.67 12.30
N LEU A 87 -9.39 -7.36 12.29
CA LEU A 87 -8.34 -8.27 11.84
C LEU A 87 -8.01 -9.37 12.87
N SER A 88 -8.17 -9.10 14.17
CA SER A 88 -8.00 -10.10 15.23
C SER A 88 -9.18 -11.06 15.36
N ASP A 89 -10.41 -10.60 15.11
CA ASP A 89 -11.61 -11.45 15.19
C ASP A 89 -11.79 -12.33 13.93
N GLY A 90 -11.15 -11.98 12.80
CA GLY A 90 -11.26 -12.71 11.54
C GLY A 90 -10.57 -14.08 11.48
N SER A 91 -9.80 -14.48 12.50
CA SER A 91 -9.17 -15.81 12.58
C SER A 91 -10.01 -16.87 13.30
N GLU A 92 -11.12 -16.51 13.94
CA GLU A 92 -11.99 -17.48 14.65
C GLU A 92 -13.26 -17.86 13.89
N ASP A 93 -13.73 -17.05 12.94
CA ASP A 93 -14.95 -17.36 12.18
C ASP A 93 -14.65 -18.06 10.84
N GLY A 94 -14.00 -19.22 10.97
CA GLY A 94 -14.06 -20.25 9.94
C GLY A 94 -15.45 -20.89 9.89
N LEU A 95 -16.45 -20.21 9.32
CA LEU A 95 -17.66 -20.88 8.79
C LEU A 95 -18.50 -19.93 7.93
N CYS A 96 -18.40 -20.05 6.60
CA CYS A 96 -19.46 -19.61 5.70
C CYS A 96 -20.06 -20.84 5.03
N ARG A 97 -21.32 -21.12 5.39
CA ARG A 97 -22.24 -21.94 4.60
C ARG A 97 -22.66 -21.20 3.34
#